data_AF-A0A0G1V0B1-F1
#
_entry.id   AF-A0A0G1V0B1-F1
#
_cell.length_a   1.000
_cell.length_b   1.000
_cell.length_c   1.000
_cell.angle_alpha   90.00
_cell.angle_beta   90.00
_cell.angle_gamma   90.00
#
_symmetry.space_group_name_H-M   'P 1'
#
loop_
_entity.id
_entity.type
_entity.pdbx_description
1 polymer ?
#
loop_
_entity_poly.entity_id
_entity_poly.type
_entity_poly.pdbx_seq_one_letter_code
_entity_poly.pdbx_strand_id
1 'polypeptide(L)'
;MDNMPLCTLEIPTAVWSGLSAARKREVGELGGRVLDTTREKLQVPDPEDREIRIVTASGPHSQISVSFTSGPNEYPDFPGREAFFPSPEQMRAVGMAAQSLGRYSVISVERTLVELWKDTTFLLVERNNYAVPQKPEELDNVAGLTKFIYQPRLALVVSPAMIEQAGAQNLETEGSLERNPYAGQGMEVASIIAETLKLPKRNIAVSVVTAAEADTDFSVEFDCQPQKGNKLPPEIRGYMAGLVEQYLNSNPSTRKGSAEVWIRQGIPQTEIITSS
;
A
#
# COMPACT_ATOMS: atom_id res chain seq x y z
N MET A 1 -8.53 14.86 -0.76
CA MET A 1 -7.90 13.59 -1.20
C MET A 1 -6.72 13.40 -0.27
N ASP A 2 -6.86 12.56 0.74
CA ASP A 2 -5.90 12.43 1.82
C ASP A 2 -4.80 11.44 1.41
N ASN A 3 -3.63 11.95 1.05
CA ASN A 3 -2.50 11.08 0.75
C ASN A 3 -1.83 10.60 2.04
N MET A 4 -1.93 9.30 2.24
CA MET A 4 -1.54 8.65 3.48
C MET A 4 -0.11 8.10 3.35
N PRO A 5 0.84 8.51 4.21
CA PRO A 5 2.07 7.75 4.38
C PRO A 5 1.73 6.38 5.00
N LEU A 6 2.18 5.33 4.34
CA LEU A 6 2.09 3.94 4.81
C LEU A 6 3.37 3.60 5.58
N CYS A 7 3.23 3.07 6.80
CA CYS A 7 4.35 2.50 7.55
C CYS A 7 4.21 0.98 7.59
N THR A 8 5.10 0.26 6.93
CA THR A 8 5.19 -1.20 7.02
C THR A 8 6.37 -1.60 7.91
N LEU A 9 6.09 -2.37 8.94
CA LEU A 9 7.05 -3.01 9.83
C LEU A 9 7.17 -4.47 9.40
N GLU A 10 8.26 -4.80 8.72
CA GLU A 10 8.58 -6.17 8.36
C GLU A 10 9.42 -6.79 9.48
N ILE A 11 8.93 -7.88 10.08
CA ILE A 11 9.53 -8.48 11.28
C ILE A 11 9.74 -9.97 11.04
N PRO A 12 10.92 -10.53 11.37
CA PRO A 12 11.12 -11.97 11.30
C PRO A 12 10.05 -12.72 12.10
N THR A 13 9.44 -13.76 11.51
CA THR A 13 8.36 -14.54 12.18
C THR A 13 8.77 -15.05 13.55
N ALA A 14 10.03 -15.48 13.70
CA ALA A 14 10.57 -15.95 14.98
C ALA A 14 10.63 -14.83 16.04
N VAL A 15 11.00 -13.61 15.63
CA VAL A 15 11.02 -12.44 16.51
C VAL A 15 9.60 -12.10 16.95
N TRP A 16 8.68 -11.94 15.99
CA TRP A 16 7.28 -11.58 16.28
C TRP A 16 6.59 -12.59 17.20
N SER A 17 6.79 -13.88 16.95
CA SER A 17 6.19 -14.96 17.74
C SER A 17 6.72 -15.02 19.18
N GLY A 18 7.97 -14.57 19.38
CA GLY A 18 8.58 -14.47 20.71
C GLY A 18 8.15 -13.25 21.52
N LEU A 19 7.47 -12.27 20.92
CA LEU A 19 7.02 -11.06 21.63
C LEU A 19 5.77 -11.34 22.47
N SER A 20 5.75 -10.78 23.69
CA SER A 20 4.53 -10.70 24.50
C SER A 20 3.53 -9.72 23.89
N ALA A 21 2.25 -9.82 24.28
CA ALA A 21 1.21 -8.90 23.80
C ALA A 21 1.53 -7.42 24.07
N ALA A 22 2.16 -7.12 25.23
CA ALA A 22 2.60 -5.76 25.54
C ALA A 22 3.68 -5.27 24.56
N ARG A 23 4.65 -6.13 24.21
CA ARG A 23 5.71 -5.79 23.27
C ARG A 23 5.19 -5.66 21.83
N LYS A 24 4.19 -6.44 21.44
CA LYS A 24 3.51 -6.28 20.13
C LYS A 24 2.82 -4.92 20.02
N ARG A 25 2.14 -4.48 21.08
CA ARG A 25 1.57 -3.12 21.15
C ARG A 25 2.64 -2.03 21.01
N GLU A 26 3.79 -2.17 21.67
CA GLU A 26 4.92 -1.23 21.52
C GLU A 26 5.44 -1.15 20.06
N VAL A 27 5.32 -2.24 19.29
CA VAL A 27 5.66 -2.24 17.86
C VAL A 27 4.63 -1.45 17.04
N GLY A 28 3.33 -1.60 17.33
CA GLY A 28 2.30 -0.75 16.72
C GLY A 28 2.52 0.74 17.03
N GLU A 29 2.83 1.08 18.29
CA GLU A 29 3.16 2.45 18.72
C GLU A 29 4.42 2.99 18.01
N LEU A 30 5.42 2.15 17.75
CA LEU A 30 6.58 2.52 16.93
C LEU A 30 6.14 2.95 15.52
N GLY A 31 5.25 2.20 14.88
CA GLY A 31 4.69 2.55 13.56
C GLY A 31 4.06 3.94 13.57
N GLY A 32 3.24 4.24 14.57
CA GLY A 32 2.61 5.57 14.74
C GLY A 32 3.62 6.70 14.89
N ARG A 33 4.66 6.50 15.71
CA ARG A 33 5.74 7.49 15.92
C ARG A 33 6.57 7.73 14.66
N VAL A 34 6.78 6.68 13.85
CA VAL A 34 7.44 6.79 12.54
C VAL A 34 6.60 7.64 11.60
N LEU A 35 5.29 7.45 11.57
CA LEU A 35 4.38 8.27 10.75
C LEU A 35 4.31 9.72 11.23
N ASP A 36 4.25 9.97 12.54
CA ASP A 36 4.31 11.33 13.11
C ASP A 36 5.57 12.07 12.67
N THR A 37 6.72 11.40 12.78
CA THR A 37 8.01 11.96 12.38
C THR A 37 8.08 12.18 10.87
N THR A 38 7.53 11.26 10.09
CA THR A 38 7.44 11.38 8.63
C THR A 38 6.67 12.63 8.25
N ARG A 39 5.49 12.82 8.84
CA ARG A 39 4.65 13.99 8.66
C ARG A 39 5.42 15.28 8.96
N GLU A 40 6.04 15.35 10.13
CA GLU A 40 6.79 16.53 10.58
C GLU A 40 7.95 16.88 9.63
N LYS A 41 8.72 15.88 9.17
CA LYS A 41 9.90 16.09 8.32
C LYS A 41 9.54 16.42 6.88
N LEU A 42 8.47 15.82 6.35
CA LEU A 42 7.92 16.16 5.03
C LEU A 42 7.08 17.44 5.06
N GLN A 43 6.80 17.95 6.27
CA GLN A 43 5.95 19.10 6.56
C GLN A 43 4.54 18.95 5.97
N VAL A 44 4.11 17.71 5.76
CA VAL A 44 2.77 17.42 5.24
C VAL A 44 1.76 17.62 6.36
N PRO A 45 0.51 17.99 6.02
CA PRO A 45 -0.55 18.09 7.00
C PRO A 45 -0.77 16.77 7.74
N ASP A 46 -1.43 16.83 8.89
CA ASP A 46 -1.87 15.63 9.57
C ASP A 46 -2.94 14.95 8.72
N PRO A 47 -2.67 13.76 8.15
CA PRO A 47 -3.75 13.03 7.54
C PRO A 47 -4.63 12.51 8.68
N GLU A 48 -5.93 12.79 8.62
CA GLU A 48 -6.90 12.24 9.58
C GLU A 48 -6.85 10.69 9.59
N ASP A 49 -6.42 10.11 8.47
CA ASP A 49 -6.24 8.68 8.26
C ASP A 49 -4.76 8.29 8.08
N ARG A 50 -4.34 7.20 8.74
CA ARG A 50 -2.97 6.67 8.73
C ARG A 50 -3.02 5.14 8.67
N GLU A 51 -2.03 4.54 8.01
CA GLU A 51 -1.93 3.08 7.91
C GLU A 51 -0.59 2.59 8.42
N ILE A 52 -0.67 1.79 9.47
CA ILE A 52 0.42 0.98 10.01
C ILE A 52 0.13 -0.46 9.64
N ARG A 53 1.11 -1.13 9.05
CA ARG A 53 1.06 -2.58 8.78
C ARG A 53 2.23 -3.27 9.42
N ILE A 54 1.96 -4.38 10.10
CA ILE A 54 2.98 -5.30 10.57
C ILE A 54 2.90 -6.56 9.73
N VAL A 55 3.96 -6.87 9.00
CA VAL A 55 4.06 -8.08 8.18
C VAL A 55 5.17 -8.95 8.77
N THR A 56 4.90 -10.24 8.95
CA THR A 56 5.95 -11.17 9.35
C THR A 56 6.55 -11.84 8.14
N ALA A 57 7.87 -11.85 8.04
CA ALA A 57 8.60 -12.47 6.95
C ALA A 57 9.56 -13.54 7.45
N SER A 58 9.96 -14.43 6.56
CA SER A 58 11.00 -15.45 6.81
C SER A 58 12.44 -14.89 6.85
N GLY A 59 12.61 -13.59 6.58
CA GLY A 59 13.91 -12.91 6.58
C GLY A 59 14.59 -12.82 7.97
N PRO A 60 15.91 -12.57 8.02
CA PRO A 60 16.67 -12.54 9.27
C PRO A 60 16.56 -11.22 10.05
N HIS A 61 16.15 -10.13 9.42
CA HIS A 61 16.29 -8.78 9.96
C HIS A 61 14.95 -8.02 9.93
N SER A 62 14.70 -7.22 10.98
CA SER A 62 13.55 -6.33 11.03
C SER A 62 13.80 -5.08 10.18
N GLN A 63 12.77 -4.62 9.46
CA GLN A 63 12.84 -3.46 8.57
C GLN A 63 11.63 -2.54 8.77
N ILE A 64 11.85 -1.23 8.66
CA ILE A 64 10.80 -0.24 8.47
C ILE A 64 10.76 0.13 6.98
N SER A 65 9.58 0.17 6.37
CA SER A 65 9.35 0.87 5.11
C SER A 65 8.33 1.98 5.32
N VAL A 66 8.67 3.19 4.90
CA VAL A 66 7.77 4.34 4.87
C VAL A 66 7.53 4.69 3.41
N SER A 67 6.31 4.47 2.93
CA SER A 67 5.94 4.69 1.53
C SER A 67 4.92 5.82 1.40
N PHE A 68 5.11 6.74 0.47
CA PHE A 68 4.19 7.85 0.22
C PHE A 68 4.23 8.30 -1.24
N THR A 69 3.18 8.98 -1.67
CA THR A 69 3.01 9.51 -3.02
C THR A 69 3.65 10.89 -3.20
N SER A 70 3.90 11.29 -4.45
CA SER A 70 4.27 12.65 -4.83
C SER A 70 3.72 13.03 -6.19
N GLY A 71 3.39 14.31 -6.32
CA GLY A 71 2.68 14.80 -7.49
C GLY A 71 2.09 16.20 -7.29
N PRO A 72 1.51 16.75 -8.36
CA PRO A 72 0.61 17.89 -8.24
C PRO A 72 -0.65 17.47 -7.48
N ASN A 73 -1.23 18.37 -6.68
CA ASN A 73 -2.50 18.18 -5.97
C ASN A 73 -2.54 16.98 -4.99
N GLU A 74 -1.41 16.56 -4.42
CA GLU A 74 -1.39 15.49 -3.40
C GLU A 74 -2.06 15.92 -2.07
N TYR A 75 -2.16 17.23 -1.81
CA TYR A 75 -2.80 17.78 -0.62
C TYR A 75 -3.73 18.93 -1.04
N PRO A 76 -4.78 18.65 -1.84
CA PRO A 76 -5.55 19.68 -2.53
C PRO A 76 -6.34 20.56 -1.55
N ASP A 77 -6.67 20.01 -0.38
CA ASP A 77 -7.44 20.68 0.67
C ASP A 77 -6.55 21.59 1.56
N PHE A 78 -5.23 21.63 1.31
CA PHE A 78 -4.26 22.35 2.13
C PHE A 78 -3.71 23.60 1.42
N PRO A 79 -4.10 24.82 1.86
CA PRO A 79 -3.72 26.06 1.19
C PRO A 79 -2.20 26.22 1.06
N GLY A 80 -1.74 26.59 -0.14
CA GLY A 80 -0.31 26.82 -0.43
C GLY A 80 0.48 25.56 -0.80
N ARG A 81 -0.16 24.38 -0.89
CA ARG A 81 0.45 23.14 -1.38
C ARG A 81 -0.18 22.69 -2.71
N GLU A 82 0.14 23.42 -3.78
CA GLU A 82 -0.27 23.05 -5.15
C GLU A 82 0.41 21.76 -5.63
N ALA A 83 1.57 21.43 -5.07
CA ALA A 83 2.27 20.19 -5.36
C ALA A 83 3.12 19.73 -4.18
N PHE A 84 3.35 18.42 -4.12
CA PHE A 84 4.19 17.78 -3.13
C PHE A 84 5.33 17.00 -3.81
N PHE A 85 6.53 17.55 -3.72
CA PHE A 85 7.75 16.96 -4.27
C PHE A 85 8.87 17.04 -3.22
N PRO A 86 8.91 16.12 -2.26
CA PRO A 86 9.91 16.17 -1.20
C PRO A 86 11.33 16.00 -1.75
N SER A 87 12.26 16.77 -1.20
CA SER A 87 13.67 16.71 -1.61
C SER A 87 14.37 15.45 -1.09
N PRO A 88 15.48 15.02 -1.71
CA PRO A 88 16.30 13.92 -1.18
C PRO A 88 16.74 14.15 0.27
N GLU A 89 17.04 15.40 0.65
CA GLU A 89 17.39 15.75 2.04
C GLU A 89 16.21 15.53 3.00
N GLN A 90 14.99 15.87 2.60
CA GLN A 90 13.79 15.61 3.39
C GLN A 90 13.56 14.11 3.55
N MET A 91 13.65 13.35 2.45
CA MET A 91 13.53 11.88 2.49
C MET A 91 14.58 11.24 3.40
N ARG A 92 15.83 11.69 3.30
CA ARG A 92 16.92 11.23 4.18
C ARG A 92 16.66 11.60 5.64
N ALA A 93 16.12 12.79 5.91
CA ALA A 93 15.77 13.21 7.27
C ALA A 93 14.67 12.34 7.89
N VAL A 94 13.65 11.97 7.11
CA VAL A 94 12.63 10.98 7.50
C VAL A 94 13.31 9.65 7.84
N GLY A 95 14.13 9.12 6.92
CA GLY A 95 14.77 7.82 7.08
C GLY A 95 15.69 7.75 8.29
N MET A 96 16.50 8.79 8.53
CA MET A 96 17.38 8.85 9.70
C MET A 96 16.59 8.88 11.02
N ALA A 97 15.47 9.61 11.05
CA ALA A 97 14.65 9.71 12.25
C ALA A 97 13.88 8.41 12.53
N ALA A 98 13.27 7.81 11.50
CA ALA A 98 12.62 6.50 11.58
C ALA A 98 13.61 5.39 11.96
N GLN A 99 14.81 5.38 11.37
CA GLN A 99 15.87 4.45 11.74
C GLN A 99 16.32 4.62 13.20
N SER A 100 16.40 5.85 13.69
CA SER A 100 16.73 6.10 15.09
C SER A 100 15.65 5.57 16.03
N LEU A 101 14.37 5.69 15.67
CA LEU A 101 13.26 5.10 16.44
C LEU A 101 13.33 3.57 16.43
N GLY A 102 13.51 2.98 15.25
CA GLY A 102 13.53 1.54 15.04
C GLY A 102 14.74 0.85 15.68
N ARG A 103 15.94 1.45 15.63
CA ARG A 103 17.18 0.88 16.18
C ARG A 103 17.07 0.58 17.68
N TYR A 104 16.45 1.47 18.44
CA TYR A 104 16.28 1.34 19.89
C TYR A 104 14.94 0.71 20.29
N SER A 105 14.20 0.17 19.32
CA SER A 105 12.93 -0.50 19.58
C SER A 105 13.11 -1.97 19.97
N VAL A 106 12.01 -2.58 20.39
CA VAL A 106 11.94 -4.00 20.81
C VAL A 106 12.22 -5.00 19.70
N ILE A 107 12.16 -4.57 18.44
CA ILE A 107 12.46 -5.40 17.25
C ILE A 107 13.81 -5.09 16.62
N SER A 108 14.56 -4.12 17.18
CA SER A 108 15.92 -3.73 16.74
C SER A 108 16.06 -3.62 15.22
N VAL A 109 15.39 -2.63 14.63
CA VAL A 109 15.33 -2.44 13.17
C VAL A 109 16.73 -2.18 12.60
N GLU A 110 17.11 -2.97 11.60
CA GLU A 110 18.44 -2.88 10.97
C GLU A 110 18.46 -1.96 9.75
N ARG A 111 17.31 -1.82 9.11
CA ARG A 111 17.17 -1.06 7.88
C ARG A 111 15.84 -0.31 7.85
N THR A 112 15.90 0.90 7.34
CA THR A 112 14.74 1.73 7.04
C THR A 112 14.76 2.11 5.56
N LEU A 113 13.64 1.88 4.89
CA LEU A 113 13.36 2.30 3.53
C LEU A 113 12.43 3.52 3.58
N VAL A 114 12.72 4.52 2.77
CA VAL A 114 11.81 5.65 2.52
C VAL A 114 11.52 5.68 1.03
N GLU A 115 10.30 5.35 0.65
CA GLU A 115 9.88 5.09 -0.72
C GLU A 115 8.94 6.18 -1.21
N LEU A 116 9.44 7.00 -2.12
CA LEU A 116 8.64 8.01 -2.80
C LEU A 116 8.11 7.47 -4.13
N TRP A 117 6.80 7.35 -4.21
CA TRP A 117 6.08 6.90 -5.40
C TRP A 117 5.60 8.09 -6.21
N LYS A 118 6.15 8.25 -7.43
CA LYS A 118 5.67 9.24 -8.40
C LYS A 118 4.57 8.63 -9.25
N ASP A 119 3.73 9.50 -9.81
CA ASP A 119 2.67 9.10 -10.76
C ASP A 119 1.75 7.99 -10.23
N THR A 120 1.45 8.02 -8.94
CA THR A 120 0.61 7.05 -8.23
C THR A 120 -0.80 7.63 -8.05
N THR A 121 -1.78 6.76 -7.86
CA THR A 121 -3.11 7.14 -7.39
C THR A 121 -3.39 6.37 -6.10
N PHE A 122 -3.72 7.12 -5.06
CA PHE A 122 -4.18 6.59 -3.79
C PHE A 122 -5.67 6.90 -3.62
N LEU A 123 -6.43 5.95 -3.10
CA LEU A 123 -7.84 6.12 -2.80
C LEU A 123 -8.18 5.39 -1.49
N LEU A 124 -8.68 6.13 -0.51
CA LEU A 124 -9.34 5.55 0.65
C LEU A 124 -10.78 5.18 0.26
N VAL A 125 -11.19 3.95 0.51
CA VAL A 125 -12.51 3.45 0.09
C VAL A 125 -13.59 4.03 0.99
N GLU A 126 -14.47 4.83 0.41
CA GLU A 126 -15.62 5.36 1.12
C GLU A 126 -16.71 4.28 1.22
N ARG A 127 -17.08 3.90 2.45
CA ARG A 127 -18.10 2.86 2.67
C ARG A 127 -19.42 3.27 2.05
N ASN A 128 -20.05 2.33 1.33
CA ASN A 128 -21.31 2.53 0.61
C ASN A 128 -21.22 3.51 -0.57
N ASN A 129 -20.01 3.84 -1.03
CA ASN A 129 -19.84 4.50 -2.31
C ASN A 129 -20.07 3.48 -3.44
N TYR A 130 -21.24 3.56 -4.08
CA TYR A 130 -21.62 2.76 -5.23
C TYR A 130 -21.61 3.57 -6.53
N ALA A 131 -20.99 4.75 -6.53
CA ALA A 131 -20.88 5.56 -7.72
C ALA A 131 -20.15 4.76 -8.80
N VAL A 132 -20.73 4.72 -10.00
CA VAL A 132 -20.06 4.12 -11.15
C VAL A 132 -18.99 5.10 -11.62
N PRO A 133 -17.69 4.74 -11.59
CA PRO A 133 -16.64 5.61 -12.07
C PRO A 133 -16.91 5.99 -13.53
N GLN A 134 -16.74 7.26 -13.88
CA GLN A 134 -16.90 7.69 -15.27
C GLN A 134 -15.71 7.20 -16.08
N LYS A 135 -15.99 6.48 -17.17
CA LYS A 135 -14.96 5.98 -18.08
C LYS A 135 -14.26 7.16 -18.76
N PRO A 136 -12.93 7.28 -18.65
CA PRO A 136 -12.18 8.37 -19.27
C PRO A 136 -12.11 8.19 -20.79
N GLU A 137 -12.20 9.28 -21.55
CA GLU A 137 -12.10 9.28 -23.02
C GLU A 137 -10.76 8.70 -23.49
N GLU A 138 -9.71 8.94 -22.72
CA GLU A 138 -8.37 8.40 -22.92
C GLU A 138 -8.38 6.88 -23.05
N LEU A 139 -9.28 6.16 -22.35
CA LEU A 139 -9.34 4.70 -22.39
C LEU A 139 -9.73 4.15 -23.78
N ASP A 140 -10.53 4.90 -24.54
CA ASP A 140 -10.93 4.56 -25.90
C ASP A 140 -9.87 4.94 -26.93
N ASN A 141 -9.14 6.02 -26.66
CA ASN A 141 -8.07 6.51 -27.54
C ASN A 141 -6.74 5.75 -27.36
N VAL A 142 -6.53 5.08 -26.22
CA VAL A 142 -5.32 4.29 -25.97
C VAL A 142 -5.46 2.89 -26.58
N ALA A 143 -5.18 2.78 -27.87
CA ALA A 143 -5.12 1.51 -28.59
C ALA A 143 -3.98 0.61 -28.03
N GLY A 144 -4.35 -0.42 -27.27
CA GLY A 144 -3.42 -1.41 -26.73
C GLY A 144 -2.67 -0.93 -25.49
N LEU A 145 -3.40 -0.72 -24.39
CA LEU A 145 -2.86 -0.46 -23.04
C LEU A 145 -1.82 -1.52 -22.58
N THR A 146 -1.87 -2.73 -23.16
CA THR A 146 -0.82 -3.76 -23.05
C THR A 146 0.58 -3.27 -23.43
N LYS A 147 0.70 -2.27 -24.32
CA LYS A 147 1.97 -1.66 -24.73
C LYS A 147 2.50 -0.63 -23.72
N PHE A 148 1.77 -0.37 -22.64
CA PHE A 148 2.14 0.66 -21.67
C PHE A 148 2.70 0.04 -20.39
N ILE A 149 2.50 -1.27 -20.16
CA ILE A 149 2.78 -1.89 -18.86
C ILE A 149 3.57 -3.18 -18.99
N TYR A 150 4.61 -3.31 -18.17
CA TYR A 150 5.33 -4.55 -17.90
C TYR A 150 5.18 -4.97 -16.43
N GLN A 151 5.27 -6.28 -16.21
CA GLN A 151 5.30 -6.91 -14.88
C GLN A 151 4.20 -6.39 -13.92
N PRO A 152 2.91 -6.40 -14.34
CA PRO A 152 1.85 -5.99 -13.44
C PRO A 152 1.74 -7.00 -12.28
N ARG A 153 1.64 -6.48 -11.06
CA ARG A 153 1.51 -7.25 -9.82
C ARG A 153 0.39 -6.67 -9.00
N LEU A 154 -0.31 -7.53 -8.28
CA LEU A 154 -1.33 -7.14 -7.35
C LEU A 154 -1.08 -7.81 -6.00
N ALA A 155 -0.89 -7.02 -4.97
CA ALA A 155 -0.93 -7.48 -3.59
C ALA A 155 -2.29 -7.12 -2.99
N LEU A 156 -3.00 -8.11 -2.47
CA LEU A 156 -4.11 -7.90 -1.56
C LEU A 156 -3.62 -8.17 -0.14
N VAL A 157 -3.46 -7.11 0.66
CA VAL A 157 -3.14 -7.24 2.08
C VAL A 157 -4.46 -7.32 2.86
N VAL A 158 -4.54 -8.28 3.78
CA VAL A 158 -5.75 -8.55 4.57
C VAL A 158 -5.42 -8.48 6.06
N SER A 159 -6.25 -7.78 6.83
CA SER A 159 -6.09 -7.66 8.28
C SER A 159 -6.34 -8.99 9.00
N PRO A 160 -5.77 -9.18 10.21
CA PRO A 160 -6.09 -10.34 11.05
C PRO A 160 -7.59 -10.48 11.34
N ALA A 161 -8.29 -9.36 11.56
CA ALA A 161 -9.71 -9.35 11.90
C ALA A 161 -10.56 -9.98 10.78
N MET A 162 -10.22 -9.73 9.52
CA MET A 162 -10.92 -10.32 8.38
C MET A 162 -10.64 -11.83 8.25
N ILE A 163 -9.41 -12.27 8.53
CA ILE A 163 -9.06 -13.70 8.54
C ILE A 163 -9.83 -14.45 9.65
N GLU A 164 -9.92 -13.86 10.85
CA GLU A 164 -10.71 -14.40 11.95
C GLU A 164 -12.20 -14.51 11.60
N GLN A 165 -12.77 -13.47 10.98
CA GLN A 165 -14.16 -13.47 10.51
C GLN A 165 -14.45 -14.57 9.47
N ALA A 166 -13.47 -14.88 8.61
CA ALA A 166 -13.58 -15.97 7.65
C ALA A 166 -13.46 -17.37 8.29
N GLY A 167 -13.19 -17.47 9.60
CA GLY A 167 -13.03 -18.73 10.32
C GLY A 167 -11.75 -19.49 9.96
N ALA A 168 -10.79 -18.83 9.31
CA ALA A 168 -9.54 -19.44 8.88
C ALA A 168 -8.50 -19.32 10.02
N GLN A 169 -8.41 -20.34 10.87
CA GLN A 169 -7.33 -20.43 11.86
C GLN A 169 -6.07 -21.03 11.21
N ASN A 170 -4.90 -20.41 11.42
CA ASN A 170 -3.57 -20.89 11.00
C ASN A 170 -3.27 -20.86 9.48
N LEU A 171 -3.52 -19.74 8.80
CA LEU A 171 -2.89 -19.52 7.49
C LEU A 171 -1.40 -19.24 7.72
N GLU A 172 -0.54 -20.08 7.16
CA GLU A 172 0.91 -19.81 7.12
C GLU A 172 1.14 -18.46 6.43
N THR A 173 1.92 -17.60 7.08
CA THR A 173 2.04 -16.16 6.81
C THR A 173 2.68 -15.82 5.47
N GLU A 174 3.21 -16.81 4.74
CA GLU A 174 3.60 -16.70 3.33
C GLU A 174 3.37 -18.05 2.64
N GLY A 175 2.84 -18.06 1.41
CA GLY A 175 3.24 -19.11 0.46
C GLY A 175 2.19 -19.92 -0.30
N SER A 176 0.88 -19.81 -0.06
CA SER A 176 -0.07 -20.38 -1.04
C SER A 176 -1.35 -19.58 -1.17
N LEU A 177 -1.54 -18.95 -2.33
CA LEU A 177 -2.80 -18.34 -2.75
C LEU A 177 -3.98 -19.29 -2.50
N GLU A 178 -3.77 -20.60 -2.70
CA GLU A 178 -4.80 -21.64 -2.62
C GLU A 178 -5.41 -21.84 -1.23
N ARG A 179 -4.77 -21.37 -0.15
CA ARG A 179 -5.28 -21.52 1.22
C ARG A 179 -5.94 -20.25 1.77
N ASN A 180 -5.64 -19.08 1.21
CA ASN A 180 -6.17 -17.83 1.75
C ASN A 180 -7.65 -17.65 1.35
N PRO A 181 -8.59 -17.40 2.29
CA PRO A 181 -10.01 -17.27 1.99
C PRO A 181 -10.33 -16.08 1.08
N TYR A 182 -9.42 -15.11 0.97
CA TYR A 182 -9.54 -13.92 0.12
C TYR A 182 -8.83 -14.03 -1.23
N ALA A 183 -8.30 -15.20 -1.59
CA ALA A 183 -7.65 -15.41 -2.88
C ALA A 183 -8.59 -15.15 -4.06
N GLY A 184 -9.87 -15.53 -3.94
CA GLY A 184 -10.89 -15.21 -4.95
C GLY A 184 -11.04 -13.71 -5.16
N GLN A 185 -11.03 -12.92 -4.08
CA GLN A 185 -11.15 -11.47 -4.12
C GLN A 185 -9.92 -10.84 -4.79
N GLY A 186 -8.71 -11.30 -4.46
CA GLY A 186 -7.49 -10.84 -5.13
C GLY A 186 -7.52 -11.10 -6.64
N MET A 187 -7.98 -12.29 -7.05
CA MET A 187 -8.13 -12.64 -8.47
C MET A 187 -9.20 -11.81 -9.18
N GLU A 188 -10.31 -11.50 -8.52
CA GLU A 188 -11.38 -10.67 -9.08
C GLU A 188 -10.93 -9.22 -9.29
N VAL A 189 -10.25 -8.63 -8.30
CA VAL A 189 -9.65 -7.29 -8.43
C VAL A 189 -8.64 -7.27 -9.57
N ALA A 190 -7.78 -8.29 -9.68
CA ALA A 190 -6.87 -8.42 -10.81
C ALA A 190 -7.63 -8.54 -12.15
N SER A 191 -8.78 -9.22 -12.19
CA SER A 191 -9.62 -9.29 -13.39
C SER A 191 -10.16 -7.92 -13.79
N ILE A 192 -10.66 -7.13 -12.85
CA ILE A 192 -11.16 -5.76 -13.08
C ILE A 192 -10.05 -4.87 -13.69
N ILE A 193 -8.85 -4.91 -13.10
CA ILE A 193 -7.70 -4.15 -13.57
C ILE A 193 -7.24 -4.65 -14.95
N ALA A 194 -7.16 -5.97 -15.14
CA ALA A 194 -6.77 -6.56 -16.41
C ALA A 194 -7.75 -6.19 -17.54
N GLU A 195 -9.06 -6.23 -17.29
CA GLU A 195 -10.08 -5.83 -18.26
C GLU A 195 -9.97 -4.35 -18.62
N THR A 196 -9.80 -3.48 -17.62
CA THR A 196 -9.60 -2.03 -17.83
C THR A 196 -8.39 -1.76 -18.71
N LEU A 197 -7.28 -2.45 -18.44
CA LEU A 197 -6.02 -2.31 -19.17
C LEU A 197 -5.94 -3.18 -20.42
N LYS A 198 -7.01 -3.89 -20.78
CA LYS A 198 -7.07 -4.84 -21.92
C LYS A 198 -5.92 -5.86 -21.88
N LEU A 199 -5.48 -6.24 -20.68
CA LEU A 199 -4.45 -7.23 -20.42
C LEU A 199 -5.07 -8.64 -20.45
N PRO A 200 -4.33 -9.67 -20.92
CA PRO A 200 -4.69 -11.06 -20.65
C PRO A 200 -4.79 -11.30 -19.14
N LYS A 201 -5.88 -11.91 -18.66
CA LYS A 201 -6.15 -12.10 -17.22
C LYS A 201 -5.01 -12.80 -16.45
N ARG A 202 -4.22 -13.65 -17.12
CA ARG A 202 -3.09 -14.38 -16.51
C ARG A 202 -1.80 -13.56 -16.37
N ASN A 203 -1.79 -12.30 -16.80
CA ASN A 203 -0.56 -11.49 -16.82
C ASN A 203 -0.29 -10.75 -15.51
N ILE A 204 -1.28 -10.61 -14.63
CA ILE A 204 -1.10 -9.95 -13.33
C ILE A 204 -0.70 -11.01 -12.31
N ALA A 205 0.49 -10.88 -11.74
CA ALA A 205 0.93 -11.73 -10.63
C ALA A 205 0.19 -11.30 -9.36
N VAL A 206 -0.66 -12.18 -8.83
CA VAL A 206 -1.45 -11.90 -7.62
C VAL A 206 -0.79 -12.54 -6.41
N SER A 207 -0.69 -11.79 -5.32
CA SER A 207 -0.31 -12.28 -3.99
C SER A 207 -1.34 -11.82 -2.98
N VAL A 208 -1.71 -12.69 -2.05
CA VAL A 208 -2.52 -12.32 -0.89
C VAL A 208 -1.66 -12.43 0.35
N VAL A 209 -1.52 -11.33 1.08
CA VAL A 209 -0.66 -11.22 2.26
C VAL A 209 -1.56 -11.05 3.47
N THR A 210 -1.37 -11.88 4.49
CA THR A 210 -2.04 -11.69 5.77
C THR A 210 -1.10 -10.89 6.68
N ALA A 211 -1.50 -9.67 7.01
CA ALA A 211 -0.76 -8.86 7.98
C ALA A 211 -0.94 -9.45 9.39
N ALA A 212 0.07 -9.27 10.24
CA ALA A 212 -0.02 -9.59 11.66
C ALA A 212 -0.80 -8.51 12.42
N GLU A 213 -0.71 -7.26 11.98
CA GLU A 213 -1.54 -6.12 12.39
C GLU A 213 -1.69 -5.18 11.18
N ALA A 214 -2.86 -4.57 11.03
CA ALA A 214 -3.15 -3.57 10.00
C ALA A 214 -4.28 -2.64 10.49
N ASP A 215 -4.24 -1.37 10.11
CA ASP A 215 -5.28 -0.40 10.49
C ASP A 215 -6.52 -0.55 9.59
N THR A 216 -6.32 -0.83 8.29
CA THR A 216 -7.39 -1.16 7.35
C THR A 216 -7.65 -2.66 7.25
N ASP A 217 -8.91 -3.02 6.95
CA ASP A 217 -9.27 -4.43 6.73
C ASP A 217 -8.68 -5.01 5.44
N PHE A 218 -8.55 -4.17 4.41
CA PHE A 218 -7.98 -4.52 3.12
C PHE A 218 -7.10 -3.41 2.55
N SER A 219 -5.96 -3.78 2.00
CA SER A 219 -5.18 -2.89 1.12
C SER A 219 -4.96 -3.54 -0.23
N VAL A 220 -5.38 -2.86 -1.30
CA VAL A 220 -5.16 -3.29 -2.68
C VAL A 220 -3.99 -2.50 -3.26
N GLU A 221 -2.90 -3.18 -3.56
CA GLU A 221 -1.73 -2.56 -4.17
C GLU A 221 -1.48 -3.13 -5.56
N PHE A 222 -1.71 -2.32 -6.58
CA PHE A 222 -1.38 -2.64 -7.96
C PHE A 222 -0.10 -1.93 -8.38
N ASP A 223 0.92 -2.72 -8.71
CA ASP A 223 2.21 -2.24 -9.18
C ASP A 223 2.44 -2.58 -10.63
N CYS A 224 2.96 -1.62 -11.37
CA CYS A 224 3.26 -1.84 -12.77
C CYS A 224 4.49 -1.06 -13.24
N GLN A 225 5.24 -1.57 -14.20
CA GLN A 225 6.36 -0.83 -14.81
C GLN A 225 5.92 -0.22 -16.13
N PRO A 226 5.94 1.11 -16.29
CA PRO A 226 5.58 1.73 -17.56
C PRO A 226 6.63 1.37 -18.63
N GLN A 227 6.19 1.11 -19.86
CA GLN A 227 7.12 1.02 -20.98
C GLN A 227 7.78 2.39 -21.23
N LYS A 228 8.98 2.41 -21.81
CA LYS A 228 9.72 3.65 -22.06
C LYS A 228 8.85 4.65 -22.85
N GLY A 229 8.57 5.81 -22.25
CA GLY A 229 7.76 6.88 -22.85
C GLY A 229 6.25 6.74 -22.68
N ASN A 230 5.77 5.68 -22.03
CA ASN A 230 4.37 5.28 -21.99
C ASN A 230 3.93 5.09 -20.52
N LYS A 231 3.54 6.19 -19.86
CA LYS A 231 2.95 6.15 -18.51
C LYS A 231 1.44 5.93 -18.60
N LEU A 232 0.86 5.32 -17.58
CA LEU A 232 -0.58 5.37 -17.38
C LEU A 232 -1.00 6.81 -17.07
N PRO A 233 -1.97 7.39 -17.77
CA PRO A 233 -2.58 8.67 -17.41
C PRO A 233 -3.23 8.64 -16.02
N PRO A 234 -3.21 9.75 -15.25
CA PRO A 234 -3.89 9.85 -13.96
C PRO A 234 -5.37 9.48 -14.00
N GLU A 235 -6.07 9.84 -15.07
CA GLU A 235 -7.51 9.59 -15.26
C GLU A 235 -7.79 8.08 -15.37
N ILE A 236 -6.91 7.34 -16.05
CA ILE A 236 -7.01 5.88 -16.14
C ILE A 236 -6.72 5.23 -14.79
N ARG A 237 -5.74 5.73 -14.02
CA ARG A 237 -5.46 5.21 -12.68
C ARG A 237 -6.60 5.48 -11.69
N GLY A 238 -7.17 6.69 -11.73
CA GLY A 238 -8.34 7.07 -10.94
C GLY A 238 -9.56 6.23 -11.30
N TYR A 239 -9.80 6.02 -12.59
CA TYR A 239 -10.86 5.12 -13.06
C TYR A 239 -10.70 3.69 -12.54
N MET A 240 -9.49 3.12 -12.61
CA MET A 240 -9.20 1.80 -12.06
C MET A 240 -9.42 1.75 -10.54
N ALA A 241 -8.91 2.73 -9.79
CA ALA A 241 -9.10 2.79 -8.34
C ALA A 241 -10.58 2.83 -7.96
N GLY A 242 -11.39 3.64 -8.67
CA GLY A 242 -12.84 3.69 -8.46
C GLY A 242 -13.57 2.40 -8.82
N LEU A 243 -13.13 1.66 -9.84
CA LEU A 243 -13.72 0.36 -10.17
C LEU A 243 -13.44 -0.68 -9.09
N VAL A 244 -12.23 -0.64 -8.52
CA VAL A 244 -11.87 -1.48 -7.36
C VAL A 244 -12.70 -1.10 -6.14
N GLU A 245 -12.85 0.20 -5.84
CA GLU A 245 -13.71 0.70 -4.76
C GLU A 245 -15.14 0.19 -4.88
N GLN A 246 -15.75 0.33 -6.07
CA GLN A 246 -17.10 -0.15 -6.35
C GLN A 246 -17.24 -1.66 -6.12
N TYR A 247 -16.24 -2.44 -6.53
CA TYR A 247 -16.19 -3.87 -6.27
C TYR A 247 -16.10 -4.17 -4.77
N LEU A 248 -15.20 -3.50 -4.04
CA LEU A 248 -15.02 -3.72 -2.61
C LEU A 248 -16.29 -3.36 -1.81
N ASN A 249 -17.01 -2.31 -2.21
CA ASN A 249 -18.27 -1.91 -1.59
C ASN A 249 -19.45 -2.85 -1.95
N SER A 250 -19.43 -3.48 -3.13
CA SER A 250 -20.51 -4.38 -3.55
C SER A 250 -20.32 -5.83 -3.08
N ASN A 251 -19.08 -6.28 -2.88
CA ASN A 251 -18.78 -7.64 -2.49
C ASN A 251 -19.10 -7.90 -1.00
N PRO A 252 -19.94 -8.91 -0.66
CA PRO A 252 -20.33 -9.19 0.71
C PRO A 252 -19.18 -9.45 1.70
N SER A 253 -18.05 -9.96 1.21
CA SER A 253 -16.87 -10.32 2.01
C SER A 253 -16.00 -9.11 2.37
N THR A 254 -16.12 -8.00 1.64
CA THR A 254 -15.28 -6.81 1.81
C THR A 254 -16.09 -5.58 2.22
N ARG A 255 -17.37 -5.48 1.83
CA ARG A 255 -18.21 -4.28 2.01
C ARG A 255 -18.39 -3.76 3.43
N LYS A 256 -18.13 -4.60 4.43
CA LYS A 256 -18.24 -4.24 5.84
C LYS A 256 -16.92 -3.72 6.42
N GLY A 257 -15.81 -3.95 5.73
CA GLY A 257 -14.49 -3.54 6.16
C GLY A 257 -14.13 -2.12 5.74
N SER A 258 -13.01 -1.61 6.25
CA SER A 258 -12.30 -0.46 5.66
C SER A 258 -11.35 -0.93 4.57
N ALA A 259 -11.05 -0.09 3.59
CA ALA A 259 -10.08 -0.44 2.57
C ALA A 259 -9.36 0.77 1.97
N GLU A 260 -8.22 0.51 1.38
CA GLU A 260 -7.46 1.46 0.57
C GLU A 260 -7.00 0.82 -0.74
N VAL A 261 -6.79 1.66 -1.75
CA VAL A 261 -6.37 1.26 -3.09
C VAL A 261 -5.19 2.11 -3.55
N TRP A 262 -4.09 1.42 -3.87
CA TRP A 262 -2.87 1.99 -4.41
C TRP A 262 -2.68 1.52 -5.86
N ILE A 263 -2.68 2.46 -6.81
CA ILE A 263 -2.33 2.22 -8.21
C ILE A 263 -0.98 2.88 -8.48
N ARG A 264 0.10 2.10 -8.40
CA ARG A 264 1.48 2.57 -8.49
C ARG A 264 2.09 2.21 -9.84
N GLN A 265 2.91 3.11 -10.38
CA GLN A 265 3.68 2.82 -11.58
C GLN A 265 5.14 3.25 -11.44
N GLY A 266 6.03 2.47 -12.04
CA GLY A 266 7.47 2.70 -12.00
C GLY A 266 8.15 2.08 -10.80
N ILE A 267 9.37 2.55 -10.53
CA ILE A 267 10.16 2.16 -9.36
C ILE A 267 10.15 3.38 -8.42
N PRO A 268 9.89 3.20 -7.12
CA PRO A 268 9.94 4.31 -6.20
C PRO A 268 11.35 4.88 -6.15
N GLN A 269 11.46 6.18 -5.92
CA GLN A 269 12.71 6.75 -5.45
C GLN A 269 12.88 6.29 -4.00
N THR A 270 13.90 5.46 -3.73
CA THR A 270 14.10 4.87 -2.40
C THR A 270 15.37 5.40 -1.75
N GLU A 271 15.23 6.00 -0.57
CA GLU A 271 16.34 6.25 0.34
C GLU A 271 16.47 5.08 1.32
N ILE A 272 17.70 4.56 1.47
CA ILE A 272 17.99 3.42 2.33
C ILE A 272 18.90 3.87 3.47
N ILE A 273 18.41 3.75 4.70
CA ILE A 273 19.21 4.00 5.91
C ILE A 273 19.43 2.66 6.61
N THR A 274 20.67 2.39 7.01
CA THR A 274 21.04 1.18 7.75
C THR A 274 21.60 1.58 9.11
N SER A 275 21.38 0.73 10.11
CA SER A 275 22.08 0.87 11.38
C SER A 275 23.54 0.47 11.20
N SER A 276 24.44 1.42 11.43
CA SER A 276 25.88 1.19 11.59
C SER A 276 26.26 0.77 13.01
#